data_AF-A0A1B7VIS6-F1
#
_entry.id   AF-A0A1B7VIS6-F1
#
_cell.length_a   1.000
_cell.length_b   1.000
_cell.length_c   1.000
_cell.angle_alpha   90.00
_cell.angle_beta   90.00
_cell.angle_gamma   90.00
#
_symmetry.space_group_name_H-M   'P 1'
#
loop_
_entity.id
_entity.type
_entity.pdbx_description
1 polymer ?
#
loop_
_entity_poly.entity_id
_entity_poly.type
_entity_poly.pdbx_seq_one_letter_code
_entity_poly.pdbx_strand_id
1 'polypeptide(L)'
;MVLEAPSIKAKTTITWEPLPANFILPDDPVENIQQPALAAALTDALGASGYIQPEMLIGSNLGLVATVNKKIVVKAPDWFYVPQVHSVPEGVIRRSYTPNTDGAAITIVMEFLSEAEGGELSIRSTPPYGKLHFYEQVLQVPTYVTYDPYDSSLEVRYLQDGKYILHPVDTQGRLWIPQLELYLGIWSGERLGQTMNWLRWWDKSGNLLLWSSEQAEQERQIAKEERQRADREYQRAEKLAAKLRELGIDPEP
;
A
#
# COMPACT_ATOMS: atom_id res chain seq x y z
N MET A 1 -47.86 14.84 45.01
CA MET A 1 -46.59 14.60 45.74
C MET A 1 -45.79 13.62 44.91
N VAL A 2 -44.90 14.11 44.05
CA VAL A 2 -44.05 13.26 43.20
C VAL A 2 -42.72 13.12 43.94
N LEU A 3 -42.38 11.88 44.32
CA LEU A 3 -41.11 11.54 44.93
C LEU A 3 -40.04 11.51 43.83
N GLU A 4 -39.07 12.44 43.89
CA GLU A 4 -37.86 12.35 43.08
C GLU A 4 -36.92 11.29 43.67
N ALA A 5 -36.54 10.32 42.84
CA ALA A 5 -35.49 9.36 43.18
C ALA A 5 -34.11 9.97 42.90
N PRO A 6 -33.11 9.84 43.80
CA PRO A 6 -31.79 10.41 43.58
C PRO A 6 -31.01 9.62 42.53
N SER A 7 -30.64 10.27 41.44
CA SER A 7 -29.72 9.75 40.41
C SER A 7 -28.29 9.75 40.95
N ILE A 8 -27.83 8.64 41.51
CA ILE A 8 -26.40 8.43 41.80
C ILE A 8 -25.69 8.12 40.46
N LYS A 9 -25.18 9.15 39.78
CA LYS A 9 -24.19 8.96 38.72
C LYS A 9 -22.84 8.71 39.39
N ALA A 10 -22.43 7.45 39.47
CA ALA A 10 -21.07 7.10 39.87
C ALA A 10 -20.08 7.87 38.99
N LYS A 11 -19.13 8.60 39.60
CA LYS A 11 -18.06 9.25 38.83
C LYS A 11 -17.19 8.16 38.20
N THR A 12 -17.15 8.12 36.88
CA THR A 12 -16.24 7.26 36.14
C THR A 12 -14.81 7.75 36.40
N THR A 13 -14.00 6.92 37.04
CA THR A 13 -12.56 7.13 37.15
C THR A 13 -11.93 6.66 35.85
N ILE A 14 -11.24 7.56 35.14
CA ILE A 14 -10.53 7.27 33.89
C ILE A 14 -9.03 7.32 34.19
N THR A 15 -8.31 6.25 33.85
CA THR A 15 -6.85 6.16 33.94
C THR A 15 -6.27 5.79 32.57
N TRP A 16 -5.03 6.22 32.30
CA TRP A 16 -4.36 6.10 30.99
C TRP A 16 -3.04 5.33 31.13
N GLU A 17 -3.09 4.18 31.81
CA GLU A 17 -1.92 3.33 32.00
C GLU A 17 -1.64 2.50 30.73
N PRO A 18 -0.36 2.24 30.39
CA PRO A 18 -0.03 1.37 29.26
C PRO A 18 -0.54 -0.04 29.51
N LEU A 19 -0.93 -0.75 28.44
CA LEU A 19 -1.31 -2.15 28.53
C LEU A 19 -0.12 -2.99 29.04
N PRO A 20 -0.34 -3.96 29.95
CA PRO A 20 0.69 -4.92 30.32
C PRO A 20 1.24 -5.65 29.08
N ALA A 21 2.55 -5.93 29.05
CA ALA A 21 3.20 -6.56 27.90
C ALA A 21 2.63 -7.96 27.52
N ASN A 22 1.94 -8.61 28.45
CA ASN A 22 1.30 -9.92 28.28
C ASN A 22 -0.23 -9.83 28.14
N PHE A 23 -0.78 -8.64 27.98
CA PHE A 23 -2.21 -8.44 27.81
C PHE A 23 -2.62 -8.86 26.40
N ILE A 24 -3.46 -9.90 26.31
CA ILE A 24 -4.04 -10.36 25.04
C ILE A 24 -5.19 -9.41 24.70
N LEU A 25 -5.02 -8.64 23.62
CA LEU A 25 -6.06 -7.77 23.10
C LEU A 25 -7.25 -8.62 22.63
N PRO A 26 -8.50 -8.26 22.96
CA PRO A 26 -9.67 -8.96 22.41
C PRO A 26 -9.73 -8.76 20.89
N ASP A 27 -10.10 -9.82 20.16
CA ASP A 27 -10.17 -9.90 18.67
C ASP A 27 -11.25 -9.01 18.02
N ASP A 28 -11.82 -8.04 18.74
CA ASP A 28 -12.77 -7.04 18.23
C ASP A 28 -12.09 -5.67 18.21
N PRO A 29 -12.05 -5.03 17.03
CA PRO A 29 -10.83 -4.86 16.27
C PRO A 29 -9.80 -3.98 17.01
N VAL A 30 -8.60 -4.50 17.22
CA VAL A 30 -7.42 -3.65 17.33
C VAL A 30 -6.67 -3.81 16.01
N GLU A 31 -7.06 -3.02 15.01
CA GLU A 31 -6.34 -2.98 13.74
C GLU A 31 -4.84 -2.75 14.00
N ASN A 32 -3.98 -3.58 13.41
CA ASN A 32 -2.55 -3.35 13.48
C ASN A 32 -2.24 -2.07 12.69
N ILE A 33 -1.77 -1.03 13.39
CA ILE A 33 -1.44 0.28 12.80
C ILE A 33 -0.45 0.21 11.62
N GLN A 34 0.26 -0.91 11.46
CA GLN A 34 1.19 -1.14 10.36
C GLN A 34 0.48 -1.48 9.03
N GLN A 35 -0.68 -2.15 9.04
CA GLN A 35 -1.35 -2.60 7.81
C GLN A 35 -1.76 -1.41 6.92
N PRO A 36 -2.41 -0.34 7.45
CA PRO A 36 -2.73 0.84 6.63
C PRO A 36 -1.46 1.54 6.11
N ALA A 37 -0.38 1.55 6.90
CA ALA A 37 0.88 2.17 6.50
C ALA A 37 1.55 1.41 5.34
N LEU A 38 1.53 0.07 5.37
CA LEU A 38 2.03 -0.80 4.30
C LEU A 38 1.23 -0.59 3.00
N ALA A 39 -0.10 -0.63 3.08
CA ALA A 39 -0.98 -0.41 1.93
C ALA A 39 -0.76 0.97 1.30
N ALA A 40 -0.62 2.01 2.14
CA ALA A 40 -0.33 3.36 1.69
C ALA A 40 1.04 3.47 1.02
N ALA A 41 2.08 2.81 1.57
CA ALA A 41 3.43 2.82 1.00
C ALA A 41 3.49 2.16 -0.38
N LEU A 42 2.78 1.05 -0.58
CA LEU A 42 2.70 0.38 -1.88
C LEU A 42 1.98 1.23 -2.92
N THR A 43 0.85 1.83 -2.52
CA THR A 43 0.02 2.65 -3.41
C THR A 43 0.72 3.95 -3.80
N ASP A 44 1.40 4.59 -2.85
CA ASP A 44 2.20 5.80 -3.06
C ASP A 44 3.30 5.58 -4.12
N ALA A 45 4.08 4.49 -4.01
CA ALA A 45 5.12 4.18 -4.99
C ALA A 45 4.57 3.96 -6.42
N LEU A 46 3.42 3.30 -6.55
CA LEU A 46 2.75 3.10 -7.85
C LEU A 46 2.25 4.44 -8.43
N GLY A 47 1.63 5.28 -7.60
CA GLY A 47 1.14 6.60 -8.01
C GLY A 47 2.27 7.53 -8.43
N ALA A 48 3.33 7.63 -7.62
CA ALA A 48 4.52 8.43 -7.89
C ALA A 48 5.24 8.00 -9.18
N SER A 49 5.17 6.72 -9.52
CA SER A 49 5.78 6.17 -10.74
C SER A 49 4.83 6.15 -11.96
N GLY A 50 3.62 6.72 -11.85
CA GLY A 50 2.66 6.82 -12.96
C GLY A 50 1.96 5.51 -13.34
N TYR A 51 2.01 4.48 -12.50
CA TYR A 51 1.36 3.18 -12.77
C TYR A 51 -0.16 3.23 -12.59
N ILE A 52 -0.67 4.13 -11.76
CA ILE A 52 -2.10 4.23 -11.46
C ILE A 52 -2.81 5.08 -12.52
N GLN A 53 -3.71 4.45 -13.27
CA GLN A 53 -4.57 5.12 -14.25
C GLN A 53 -5.99 5.36 -13.69
N PRO A 54 -6.76 6.33 -14.21
CA PRO A 54 -8.08 6.69 -13.67
C PRO A 54 -9.11 5.54 -13.65
N GLU A 55 -8.97 4.59 -14.55
CA GLU A 55 -9.86 3.44 -14.68
C GLU A 55 -9.50 2.32 -13.72
N MET A 56 -8.34 2.38 -13.05
CA MET A 56 -7.91 1.37 -12.10
C MET A 56 -8.52 1.61 -10.72
N LEU A 57 -8.70 0.54 -9.97
CA LEU A 57 -9.05 0.61 -8.56
C LEU A 57 -7.99 -0.11 -7.74
N ILE A 58 -7.32 0.64 -6.89
CA ILE A 58 -6.55 0.12 -5.76
C ILE A 58 -7.34 0.48 -4.50
N GLY A 59 -7.55 -0.49 -3.62
CA GLY A 59 -8.24 -0.25 -2.36
C GLY A 59 -7.60 -1.00 -1.21
N SER A 60 -7.83 -0.48 -0.01
CA SER A 60 -7.40 -1.05 1.27
C SER A 60 -8.61 -1.09 2.20
N ASN A 61 -8.84 -2.22 2.87
CA ASN A 61 -9.96 -2.42 3.78
C ASN A 61 -11.35 -2.11 3.17
N LEU A 62 -11.49 -2.27 1.85
CA LEU A 62 -12.78 -2.15 1.15
C LEU A 62 -13.41 -3.53 1.00
N GLY A 63 -14.70 -3.66 1.31
CA GLY A 63 -15.41 -4.92 1.20
C GLY A 63 -15.54 -5.40 -0.26
N LEU A 64 -14.94 -6.54 -0.57
CA LEU A 64 -15.18 -7.35 -1.76
C LEU A 64 -16.40 -8.24 -1.52
N VAL A 65 -17.42 -8.11 -2.38
CA VAL A 65 -18.74 -8.71 -2.15
C VAL A 65 -19.07 -9.75 -3.22
N ALA A 66 -19.48 -10.93 -2.76
CA ALA A 66 -20.07 -11.96 -3.59
C ALA A 66 -21.32 -12.56 -2.94
N THR A 67 -22.25 -13.05 -3.75
CA THR A 67 -23.39 -13.84 -3.26
C THR A 67 -23.12 -15.32 -3.51
N VAL A 68 -22.93 -16.10 -2.44
CA VAL A 68 -22.68 -17.54 -2.50
C VAL A 68 -23.85 -18.27 -1.86
N ASN A 69 -24.51 -19.16 -2.60
CA ASN A 69 -25.68 -19.92 -2.11
C ASN A 69 -26.77 -19.01 -1.49
N LYS A 70 -27.09 -17.89 -2.16
CA LYS A 70 -28.06 -16.86 -1.71
C LYS A 70 -27.68 -16.13 -0.41
N LYS A 71 -26.43 -16.25 0.06
CA LYS A 71 -25.90 -15.50 1.20
C LYS A 71 -24.84 -14.52 0.72
N ILE A 72 -24.91 -13.29 1.20
CA ILE A 72 -23.89 -12.27 0.95
C ILE A 72 -22.66 -12.64 1.77
N VAL A 73 -21.51 -12.68 1.11
CA VAL A 73 -20.20 -12.89 1.72
C VAL A 73 -19.37 -11.65 1.41
N VAL A 74 -18.75 -11.09 2.43
CA VAL A 74 -17.89 -9.91 2.33
C VAL A 74 -16.53 -10.26 2.90
N LYS A 75 -15.46 -9.93 2.18
CA LYS A 75 -14.07 -9.96 2.66
C LYS A 75 -13.40 -8.64 2.30
N ALA A 76 -12.67 -8.06 3.25
CA ALA A 76 -11.96 -6.80 3.05
C ALA A 76 -10.46 -7.12 3.17
N PRO A 77 -9.73 -7.20 2.04
CA PRO A 77 -8.29 -7.37 2.08
C PRO A 77 -7.58 -6.08 2.46
N ASP A 78 -6.38 -6.20 3.01
CA ASP A 78 -5.54 -5.05 3.35
C ASP A 78 -5.13 -4.24 2.10
N TRP A 79 -4.98 -4.92 0.97
CA TRP A 79 -4.72 -4.29 -0.32
C TRP A 79 -5.25 -5.14 -1.49
N PHE A 80 -5.83 -4.52 -2.51
CA PHE A 80 -6.21 -5.21 -3.74
C PHE A 80 -6.11 -4.31 -4.97
N TYR A 81 -6.08 -4.93 -6.15
CA TYR A 81 -6.01 -4.25 -7.44
C TYR A 81 -7.01 -4.79 -8.46
N VAL A 82 -7.71 -3.86 -9.11
CA VAL A 82 -8.58 -4.09 -10.26
C VAL A 82 -8.09 -3.23 -11.42
N PRO A 83 -7.85 -3.82 -12.61
CA PRO A 83 -7.27 -3.10 -13.74
C PRO A 83 -8.25 -2.12 -14.40
N GLN A 84 -9.55 -2.38 -14.30
CA GLN A 84 -10.57 -1.55 -14.91
C GLN A 84 -11.87 -1.59 -14.09
N VAL A 85 -12.36 -0.43 -13.67
CA VAL A 85 -13.64 -0.26 -12.99
C VAL A 85 -14.57 0.67 -13.76
N HIS A 86 -15.88 0.47 -13.58
CA HIS A 86 -16.86 1.43 -14.05
C HIS A 86 -16.74 2.74 -13.26
N SER A 87 -16.92 3.87 -13.94
CA SER A 87 -16.96 5.17 -13.28
C SER A 87 -18.15 5.23 -12.32
N VAL A 88 -17.92 5.84 -11.17
CA VAL A 88 -18.97 6.10 -10.18
C VAL A 88 -19.58 7.47 -10.47
N PRO A 89 -20.92 7.63 -10.44
CA PRO A 89 -21.54 8.94 -10.63
C PRO A 89 -21.03 9.97 -9.62
N GLU A 90 -21.03 11.24 -10.02
CA GLU A 90 -20.62 12.34 -9.14
C GLU A 90 -21.44 12.33 -7.84
N GLY A 91 -20.75 12.47 -6.70
CA GLY A 91 -21.36 12.45 -5.36
C GLY A 91 -21.66 11.05 -4.79
N VAL A 92 -21.42 9.97 -5.55
CA VAL A 92 -21.58 8.60 -5.05
C VAL A 92 -20.23 8.05 -4.58
N ILE A 93 -20.21 7.46 -3.38
CA ILE A 93 -19.03 6.82 -2.80
C ILE A 93 -19.15 5.30 -3.01
N ARG A 94 -18.11 4.70 -3.60
CA ARG A 94 -17.99 3.23 -3.67
C ARG A 94 -17.72 2.66 -2.27
N ARG A 95 -18.73 2.02 -1.67
CA ARG A 95 -18.64 1.42 -0.32
C ARG A 95 -18.19 -0.04 -0.32
N SER A 96 -18.27 -0.69 -1.46
CA SER A 96 -17.89 -2.08 -1.67
C SER A 96 -17.53 -2.28 -3.14
N TYR A 97 -16.94 -3.43 -3.46
CA TYR A 97 -16.63 -3.81 -4.83
C TYR A 97 -17.18 -5.19 -5.16
N THR A 98 -17.86 -5.31 -6.30
CA THR A 98 -18.22 -6.59 -6.90
C THR A 98 -18.01 -6.56 -8.41
N PRO A 99 -17.30 -7.53 -9.01
CA PRO A 99 -17.02 -7.52 -10.45
C PRO A 99 -18.30 -7.45 -11.31
N ASN A 100 -19.40 -8.03 -10.85
CA ASN A 100 -20.63 -8.10 -11.65
C ASN A 100 -21.26 -6.72 -11.93
N THR A 101 -21.06 -5.73 -11.07
CA THR A 101 -21.62 -4.37 -11.26
C THR A 101 -20.56 -3.30 -11.42
N ASP A 102 -19.38 -3.50 -10.85
CA ASP A 102 -18.42 -2.43 -10.64
C ASP A 102 -17.21 -2.47 -11.60
N GLY A 103 -17.07 -3.53 -12.41
CA GLY A 103 -16.08 -3.58 -13.49
C GLY A 103 -15.43 -4.94 -13.72
N ALA A 104 -14.11 -4.95 -13.92
CA ALA A 104 -13.33 -6.16 -14.18
C ALA A 104 -13.20 -7.08 -12.94
N ALA A 105 -12.61 -8.26 -13.13
CA ALA A 105 -12.26 -9.11 -11.99
C ALA A 105 -11.16 -8.47 -11.14
N ILE A 106 -11.15 -8.78 -9.85
CA ILE A 106 -10.02 -8.46 -8.96
C ILE A 106 -8.83 -9.32 -9.40
N THR A 107 -7.69 -8.68 -9.59
CA THR A 107 -6.52 -9.32 -10.18
C THR A 107 -5.42 -9.62 -9.17
N ILE A 108 -5.31 -8.80 -8.12
CA ILE A 108 -4.37 -8.99 -7.02
C ILE A 108 -5.12 -8.78 -5.71
N VAL A 109 -4.86 -9.63 -4.72
CA VAL A 109 -5.24 -9.43 -3.32
C VAL A 109 -4.02 -9.66 -2.44
N MET A 110 -3.82 -8.81 -1.44
CA MET A 110 -2.79 -8.95 -0.41
C MET A 110 -3.41 -8.92 0.98
N GLU A 111 -2.86 -9.74 1.87
CA GLU A 111 -3.19 -9.79 3.29
C GLU A 111 -1.88 -9.64 4.09
N PHE A 112 -1.91 -8.79 5.11
CA PHE A 112 -0.80 -8.47 5.99
C PHE A 112 -1.08 -9.09 7.35
N LEU A 113 -0.37 -10.17 7.67
CA LEU A 113 -0.65 -11.01 8.84
C LEU A 113 -0.29 -10.28 10.14
N SER A 114 -1.09 -10.52 11.19
CA SER A 114 -0.76 -10.11 12.56
C SER A 114 -0.39 -11.30 13.46
N GLU A 115 0.30 -11.03 14.58
CA GLU A 115 0.84 -12.03 15.52
C GLU A 115 -0.23 -13.01 16.08
N ALA A 116 -1.51 -12.60 16.11
CA ALA A 116 -2.63 -13.40 16.63
C ALA A 116 -3.37 -14.23 15.57
N GLU A 117 -3.10 -14.03 14.28
CA GLU A 117 -3.99 -14.44 13.17
C GLU A 117 -3.72 -15.85 12.60
N GLY A 118 -3.40 -16.83 13.45
CA GLY A 118 -3.23 -18.24 13.05
C GLY A 118 -4.46 -18.90 12.39
N GLY A 119 -5.58 -18.17 12.22
CA GLY A 119 -6.82 -18.64 11.61
C GLY A 119 -7.34 -17.85 10.40
N GLU A 120 -6.76 -16.71 10.00
CA GLU A 120 -7.35 -15.86 8.95
C GLU A 120 -7.08 -16.35 7.51
N LEU A 121 -5.96 -17.05 7.32
CA LEU A 121 -5.64 -17.81 6.11
C LEU A 121 -6.40 -19.14 6.01
N SER A 122 -7.55 -19.23 6.68
CA SER A 122 -8.36 -20.45 6.69
C SER A 122 -8.69 -20.91 5.27
N ILE A 123 -8.42 -22.19 5.00
CA ILE A 123 -8.87 -22.90 3.80
C ILE A 123 -10.34 -23.35 3.89
N ARG A 124 -11.06 -22.91 4.95
CA ARG A 124 -12.42 -23.37 5.24
C ARG A 124 -13.36 -23.07 4.08
N SER A 125 -13.90 -24.15 3.51
CA SER A 125 -14.88 -24.15 2.40
C SER A 125 -16.34 -24.12 2.87
N THR A 126 -16.59 -23.92 4.16
CA THR A 126 -17.94 -23.79 4.74
C THR A 126 -18.10 -22.43 5.43
N PRO A 127 -19.30 -21.83 5.44
CA PRO A 127 -19.51 -20.54 6.11
C PRO A 127 -19.14 -20.55 7.62
N PRO A 128 -18.52 -19.48 8.15
CA PRO A 128 -17.90 -18.37 7.40
C PRO A 128 -16.71 -18.86 6.56
N TYR A 129 -16.73 -18.55 5.27
CA TYR A 129 -15.65 -18.93 4.35
C TYR A 129 -14.33 -18.29 4.78
N GLY A 130 -13.24 -19.05 4.74
CA GLY A 130 -11.91 -18.50 4.97
C GLY A 130 -11.44 -17.61 3.81
N LYS A 131 -10.52 -16.66 4.09
CA LYS A 131 -10.04 -15.69 3.09
C LYS A 131 -9.43 -16.40 1.87
N LEU A 132 -8.55 -17.37 2.09
CA LEU A 132 -7.89 -18.12 1.01
C LEU A 132 -8.90 -18.85 0.12
N HIS A 133 -9.87 -19.56 0.70
CA HIS A 133 -10.94 -20.22 -0.08
C HIS A 133 -11.79 -19.21 -0.85
N PHE A 134 -12.12 -18.08 -0.25
CA PHE A 134 -12.94 -17.05 -0.90
C PHE A 134 -12.22 -16.46 -2.12
N TYR A 135 -10.94 -16.12 -1.99
CA TYR A 135 -10.17 -15.58 -3.11
C TYR A 135 -9.88 -16.62 -4.19
N GLU A 136 -9.63 -17.88 -3.81
CA GLU A 136 -9.31 -18.96 -4.74
C GLU A 136 -10.55 -19.47 -5.50
N GLN A 137 -11.61 -19.84 -4.78
CA GLN A 137 -12.73 -20.60 -5.33
C GLN A 137 -13.93 -19.72 -5.70
N VAL A 138 -14.11 -18.58 -5.02
CA VAL A 138 -15.27 -17.70 -5.24
C VAL A 138 -14.90 -16.55 -6.18
N LEU A 139 -13.87 -15.76 -5.84
CA LEU A 139 -13.45 -14.62 -6.66
C LEU A 139 -12.47 -14.99 -7.78
N GLN A 140 -11.77 -16.14 -7.65
CA GLN A 140 -10.76 -16.60 -8.59
C GLN A 140 -9.71 -15.53 -8.89
N VAL A 141 -9.17 -14.91 -7.84
CA VAL A 141 -8.16 -13.85 -7.97
C VAL A 141 -6.87 -14.47 -8.52
N PRO A 142 -6.32 -13.97 -9.66
CA PRO A 142 -5.10 -14.48 -10.27
C PRO A 142 -3.86 -14.49 -9.36
N THR A 143 -3.66 -13.45 -8.55
CA THR A 143 -2.48 -13.31 -7.69
C THR A 143 -2.90 -13.03 -6.25
N TYR A 144 -2.47 -13.90 -5.33
CA TYR A 144 -2.71 -13.76 -3.90
C TYR A 144 -1.40 -13.64 -3.13
N VAL A 145 -1.26 -12.59 -2.35
CA VAL A 145 -0.04 -12.27 -1.59
C VAL A 145 -0.33 -12.34 -0.10
N THR A 146 0.59 -12.93 0.65
CA THR A 146 0.57 -12.89 2.11
C THR A 146 1.90 -12.39 2.61
N TYR A 147 1.87 -11.42 3.52
CA TYR A 147 3.07 -10.84 4.11
C TYR A 147 2.97 -10.82 5.63
N ASP A 148 3.98 -11.37 6.29
CA ASP A 148 4.15 -11.27 7.73
C ASP A 148 5.27 -10.27 8.05
N PRO A 149 4.97 -9.11 8.65
CA PRO A 149 5.98 -8.11 9.00
C PRO A 149 6.87 -8.53 10.18
N TYR A 150 6.44 -9.48 11.03
CA TYR A 150 7.19 -9.96 12.18
C TYR A 150 8.19 -11.06 11.78
N ASP A 151 7.73 -12.05 11.03
CA ASP A 151 8.58 -13.13 10.50
C ASP A 151 9.32 -12.72 9.22
N SER A 152 9.01 -11.53 8.67
CA SER A 152 9.56 -11.04 7.40
C SER A 152 9.35 -12.04 6.27
N SER A 153 8.19 -12.69 6.26
CA SER A 153 7.84 -13.71 5.27
C SER A 153 6.94 -13.10 4.20
N LEU A 154 7.30 -13.27 2.93
CA LEU A 154 6.51 -12.83 1.80
C LEU A 154 6.25 -14.03 0.89
N GLU A 155 4.98 -14.32 0.64
CA GLU A 155 4.57 -15.41 -0.22
C GLU A 155 3.62 -14.89 -1.30
N VAL A 156 3.83 -15.36 -2.53
CA VAL A 156 2.95 -15.07 -3.66
C VAL A 156 2.45 -16.38 -4.22
N ARG A 157 1.13 -16.48 -4.35
CA ARG A 157 0.44 -17.62 -4.95
C ARG A 157 -0.25 -17.18 -6.23
N TYR A 158 -0.07 -17.95 -7.31
CA TYR A 158 -0.81 -17.74 -8.54
C TYR A 158 -1.90 -18.77 -8.70
N LEU A 159 -3.07 -18.33 -9.17
CA LEU A 159 -4.16 -19.22 -9.50
C LEU A 159 -3.85 -19.95 -10.81
N GLN A 160 -3.75 -21.27 -10.76
CA GLN A 160 -3.53 -22.15 -11.90
C GLN A 160 -4.50 -23.33 -11.80
N ASP A 161 -5.27 -23.57 -12.86
CA ASP A 161 -6.28 -24.63 -12.93
C ASP A 161 -7.24 -24.66 -11.71
N GLY A 162 -7.63 -23.47 -11.22
CA GLY A 162 -8.55 -23.30 -10.11
C GLY A 162 -7.94 -23.53 -8.72
N LYS A 163 -6.61 -23.58 -8.60
CA LYS A 163 -5.90 -23.68 -7.32
C LYS A 163 -4.72 -22.74 -7.23
N TYR A 164 -4.43 -22.27 -6.03
CA TYR A 164 -3.26 -21.47 -5.74
C TYR A 164 -2.00 -22.32 -5.68
N ILE A 165 -0.98 -21.91 -6.43
CA ILE A 165 0.36 -22.51 -6.42
C ILE A 165 1.34 -21.47 -5.89
N LEU A 166 2.08 -21.83 -4.83
CA LEU A 166 3.12 -20.98 -4.25
C LEU A 166 4.27 -20.81 -5.24
N HIS A 167 4.69 -19.58 -5.47
CA HIS A 167 5.83 -19.26 -6.33
C HIS A 167 7.09 -18.96 -5.52
N PRO A 168 8.26 -19.47 -5.96
CA PRO A 168 9.52 -19.23 -5.27
C PRO A 168 10.02 -17.79 -5.52
N VAL A 169 10.75 -17.25 -4.54
CA VAL A 169 11.46 -15.98 -4.67
C VAL A 169 12.56 -16.07 -5.73
N ASP A 170 12.88 -14.93 -6.36
CA ASP A 170 14.02 -14.79 -7.26
C ASP A 170 15.36 -14.80 -6.49
N THR A 171 16.47 -14.69 -7.22
CA THR A 171 17.82 -14.65 -6.65
C THR A 171 18.08 -13.44 -5.74
N GLN A 172 17.21 -12.42 -5.77
CA GLN A 172 17.29 -11.22 -4.96
C GLN A 172 16.22 -11.21 -3.84
N GLY A 173 15.51 -12.31 -3.63
CA GLY A 173 14.47 -12.43 -2.60
C GLY A 173 13.16 -11.73 -2.96
N ARG A 174 12.88 -11.48 -4.25
CA ARG A 174 11.68 -10.78 -4.75
C ARG A 174 10.78 -11.72 -5.53
N LEU A 175 9.49 -11.39 -5.59
CA LEU A 175 8.47 -12.17 -6.30
C LEU A 175 7.86 -11.34 -7.42
N TRP A 176 7.67 -11.94 -8.58
CA TRP A 176 7.06 -11.26 -9.71
C TRP A 176 5.55 -11.08 -9.49
N ILE A 177 4.99 -9.96 -9.93
CA ILE A 177 3.54 -9.69 -9.91
C ILE A 177 3.11 -9.39 -11.35
N PRO A 178 2.60 -10.41 -12.08
CA PRO A 178 2.36 -10.30 -13.52
C PRO A 178 1.43 -9.15 -13.93
N GLN A 179 0.43 -8.84 -13.11
CA GLN A 179 -0.63 -7.91 -13.47
C GLN A 179 -0.20 -6.44 -13.37
N LEU A 180 0.85 -6.15 -12.61
CA LEU A 180 1.48 -4.83 -12.57
C LEU A 180 2.80 -4.80 -13.33
N GLU A 181 3.30 -5.96 -13.77
CA GLU A 181 4.62 -6.11 -14.36
C GLU A 181 5.77 -5.59 -13.47
N LEU A 182 5.66 -5.87 -12.17
CA LEU A 182 6.61 -5.43 -11.15
C LEU A 182 7.07 -6.61 -10.29
N TYR A 183 8.26 -6.49 -9.72
CA TYR A 183 8.69 -7.33 -8.61
C TYR A 183 8.24 -6.71 -7.29
N LEU A 184 7.73 -7.54 -6.39
CA LEU A 184 7.41 -7.22 -5.00
C LEU A 184 8.48 -7.84 -4.10
N GLY A 185 8.95 -7.09 -3.12
CA GLY A 185 9.96 -7.57 -2.18
C GLY A 185 9.95 -6.82 -0.87
N ILE A 186 10.68 -7.38 0.09
CA ILE A 186 10.84 -6.80 1.43
C ILE A 186 12.05 -5.87 1.44
N TRP A 187 11.89 -4.69 2.04
CA TRP A 187 12.95 -3.71 2.23
C TRP A 187 12.91 -3.16 3.65
N SER A 188 14.02 -3.27 4.38
CA SER A 188 14.15 -2.72 5.74
C SER A 188 14.58 -1.26 5.69
N GLY A 189 13.80 -0.39 6.33
CA GLY A 189 14.18 1.01 6.49
C GLY A 189 13.09 1.87 7.10
N GLU A 190 13.26 3.19 6.99
CA GLU A 190 12.39 4.17 7.64
C GLU A 190 11.45 4.86 6.66
N ARG A 191 10.18 4.97 7.02
CA ARG A 191 9.19 5.82 6.35
C ARG A 191 8.28 6.47 7.38
N LEU A 192 8.07 7.78 7.28
CA LEU A 192 7.20 8.53 8.19
C LEU A 192 7.53 8.30 9.69
N GLY A 193 8.82 8.20 10.02
CA GLY A 193 9.28 7.95 11.40
C GLY A 193 9.13 6.50 11.89
N GLN A 194 8.71 5.57 11.02
CA GLN A 194 8.56 4.15 11.34
C GLN A 194 9.66 3.34 10.67
N THR A 195 10.51 2.71 11.47
CA THR A 195 11.53 1.77 10.98
C THR A 195 10.99 0.36 11.07
N MET A 196 10.78 -0.27 9.90
CA MET A 196 10.27 -1.64 9.80
C MET A 196 10.63 -2.26 8.45
N ASN A 197 10.18 -3.50 8.25
CA ASN A 197 10.23 -4.18 6.96
C ASN A 197 9.03 -3.72 6.11
N TRP A 198 9.31 -2.95 5.08
CA TRP A 198 8.32 -2.44 4.12
C TRP A 198 8.24 -3.36 2.92
N LEU A 199 7.05 -3.47 2.33
CA LEU A 199 6.90 -3.99 0.98
C LEU A 199 7.19 -2.87 -0.03
N ARG A 200 7.97 -3.19 -1.06
CA ARG A 200 8.39 -2.26 -2.12
C ARG A 200 8.24 -2.89 -3.50
N TRP A 201 8.14 -2.03 -4.51
CA TRP A 201 8.06 -2.40 -5.92
C TRP A 201 9.39 -2.18 -6.63
N TRP A 202 9.77 -3.09 -7.51
CA TRP A 202 10.88 -2.93 -8.46
C TRP A 202 10.38 -3.16 -9.89
N ASP A 203 10.88 -2.37 -10.83
CA ASP A 203 10.60 -2.55 -12.25
C ASP A 203 11.32 -3.77 -12.86
N LYS A 204 11.02 -4.07 -14.13
CA LYS A 204 11.67 -5.15 -14.90
C LYS A 204 13.19 -5.01 -15.00
N SER A 205 13.72 -3.80 -14.87
CA SER A 205 15.16 -3.52 -14.92
C SER A 205 15.83 -3.65 -13.56
N GLY A 206 15.05 -3.90 -12.50
CA GLY A 206 15.53 -3.99 -11.13
C GLY A 206 15.66 -2.64 -10.43
N ASN A 207 15.08 -1.56 -10.97
CA ASN A 207 15.05 -0.26 -10.29
C ASN A 207 13.92 -0.23 -9.26
N LEU A 208 14.22 0.29 -8.08
CA LEU A 208 13.23 0.51 -7.03
C LEU A 208 12.27 1.63 -7.44
N LEU A 209 10.96 1.38 -7.39
CA LEU A 209 9.97 2.45 -7.51
C LEU A 209 10.01 3.26 -6.23
N LEU A 210 10.38 4.52 -6.37
CA LEU A 210 10.51 5.47 -5.27
C LEU A 210 9.13 5.90 -4.75
N TRP A 211 9.04 6.13 -3.45
CA TRP A 211 7.91 6.86 -2.87
C TRP A 211 7.90 8.31 -3.34
N SER A 212 6.74 8.96 -3.30
CA SER A 212 6.62 10.38 -3.69
C SER A 212 7.57 11.29 -2.91
N SER A 213 7.80 11.00 -1.62
CA SER A 213 8.76 11.73 -0.80
C SER A 213 10.21 11.54 -1.24
N GLU A 214 10.59 10.34 -1.67
CA GLU A 214 11.93 10.04 -2.14
C GLU A 214 12.20 10.67 -3.51
N GLN A 215 11.20 10.62 -4.42
CA GLN A 215 11.28 11.33 -5.72
C GLN A 215 11.42 12.84 -5.52
N ALA A 216 10.61 13.44 -4.64
CA ALA A 216 10.66 14.87 -4.37
C ALA A 216 12.02 15.29 -3.80
N GLU A 217 12.66 14.47 -2.96
CA GLU A 217 14.00 14.76 -2.44
C GLU A 217 15.06 14.64 -3.54
N GLN A 218 14.97 13.63 -4.40
CA GLN A 218 15.85 13.49 -5.55
C GLN A 218 15.77 14.69 -6.50
N GLU A 219 14.55 15.13 -6.83
CA GLU A 219 14.33 16.32 -7.67
C GLU A 219 14.88 17.59 -7.04
N ARG A 220 14.71 17.77 -5.72
CA ARG A 220 15.28 18.90 -4.99
C ARG A 220 16.80 18.91 -5.05
N GLN A 221 17.43 17.76 -4.90
CA GLN A 221 18.87 17.64 -4.98
C GLN A 221 19.39 17.97 -6.39
N ILE A 222 18.73 17.46 -7.44
CA ILE A 222 19.06 17.79 -8.83
C ILE A 222 18.92 19.29 -9.08
N ALA A 223 17.79 19.89 -8.71
CA ALA A 223 17.55 21.33 -8.89
C ALA A 223 18.59 22.19 -8.15
N LYS A 224 19.00 21.77 -6.96
CA LYS A 224 20.04 22.45 -6.17
C LYS A 224 21.41 22.37 -6.86
N GLU A 225 21.76 21.21 -7.41
CA GLU A 225 23.02 21.02 -8.14
C GLU A 225 23.05 21.82 -9.44
N GLU A 226 21.95 21.85 -10.20
CA GLU A 226 21.83 22.67 -11.41
C GLU A 226 21.96 24.15 -11.11
N ARG A 227 21.30 24.65 -10.06
CA ARG A 227 21.43 26.04 -9.62
C ARG A 227 22.87 26.38 -9.26
N GLN A 228 23.56 25.51 -8.52
CA GLN A 228 24.98 25.72 -8.20
C GLN A 228 25.89 25.67 -9.42
N ARG A 229 25.54 24.94 -10.48
CA ARG A 229 26.29 24.95 -11.74
C ARG A 229 26.05 26.26 -12.49
N ALA A 230 24.79 26.69 -12.63
CA ALA A 230 24.43 27.95 -13.25
C ALA A 230 25.09 29.16 -12.56
N ASP A 231 25.06 29.22 -11.22
CA ASP A 231 25.69 30.29 -10.45
C ASP A 231 27.21 30.34 -10.68
N ARG A 232 27.87 29.18 -10.78
CA ARG A 232 29.32 29.08 -11.05
C ARG A 232 29.66 29.51 -12.48
N GLU A 233 28.85 29.15 -13.46
CA GLU A 233 29.04 29.57 -14.85
C GLU A 233 28.80 31.08 -14.99
N TYR A 234 27.76 31.61 -14.37
CA TYR A 234 27.48 33.05 -14.32
C TYR A 234 28.67 33.83 -13.73
N GLN A 235 29.19 33.38 -12.58
CA GLN A 235 30.37 34.01 -11.97
C GLN A 235 31.63 33.92 -12.83
N ARG A 236 31.81 32.84 -13.61
CA ARG A 236 32.94 32.72 -14.55
C ARG A 236 32.77 33.65 -15.75
N ALA A 237 31.56 33.73 -16.31
CA ALA A 237 31.24 34.63 -17.41
C ALA A 237 31.44 36.09 -17.01
N GLU A 238 30.95 36.51 -15.84
CA GLU A 238 31.17 37.84 -15.26
C GLU A 238 32.66 38.17 -15.10
N LYS A 239 33.45 37.25 -14.55
CA LYS A 239 34.91 37.45 -14.39
C LYS A 239 35.62 37.57 -15.74
N LEU A 240 35.22 36.77 -16.72
CA LEU A 240 35.79 36.82 -18.07
C LEU A 240 35.41 38.13 -18.77
N ALA A 241 34.15 38.55 -18.68
CA ALA A 241 33.66 39.81 -19.22
C ALA A 241 34.38 41.00 -18.60
N ALA A 242 34.57 41.01 -17.28
CA ALA A 242 35.35 42.04 -16.59
C ALA A 242 36.79 42.11 -17.12
N LYS A 243 37.46 40.97 -17.30
CA LYS A 243 38.83 40.90 -17.82
C LYS A 243 38.93 41.32 -19.29
N LEU A 244 37.91 41.05 -20.11
CA LEU A 244 37.85 41.51 -21.49
C LEU A 244 37.69 43.04 -21.56
N ARG A 245 36.82 43.62 -20.72
CA ARG A 245 36.68 45.08 -20.59
C ARG A 245 37.99 45.76 -20.19
N GLU A 246 38.76 45.17 -19.26
CA GLU A 246 40.10 45.66 -18.88
C GLU A 246 41.09 45.66 -20.06
N LEU A 247 40.96 44.73 -21.00
CA LEU A 247 41.77 44.64 -22.21
C LEU A 247 41.25 45.53 -23.35
N GLY A 248 40.18 46.30 -23.13
CA GLY A 248 39.57 47.17 -24.15
C GLY A 248 38.77 46.41 -25.22
N ILE A 249 38.42 45.14 -24.96
CA ILE A 249 37.59 44.31 -25.85
C ILE A 249 36.16 44.33 -25.30
N ASP A 250 35.18 44.63 -26.15
CA ASP A 250 33.78 44.54 -25.77
C ASP A 250 33.38 43.07 -25.58
N PRO A 251 32.98 42.64 -24.37
CA PRO A 251 32.57 41.25 -24.14
C PRO A 251 31.16 40.94 -24.63
N GLU A 252 30.38 41.93 -25.08
CA GLU A 252 29.09 41.72 -25.74
C GLU A 252 29.22 42.05 -27.24
N PRO A 253 28.78 41.14 -28.15
CA PRO A 253 28.76 41.41 -29.59
C PRO A 253 27.66 42.39 -30.02
#